data_AF-A0A963REU3-F1
#
_entry.id   AF-A0A963REU3-F1
#
_cell.length_a   1.000
_cell.length_b   1.000
_cell.length_c   1.000
_cell.angle_alpha   90.00
_cell.angle_beta   90.00
_cell.angle_gamma   90.00
#
_symmetry.space_group_name_H-M   'P 1'
#
loop_
_entity.id
_entity.type
_entity.pdbx_description
1 polymer ?
#
loop_
_entity_poly.entity_id
_entity_poly.type
_entity_poly.pdbx_seq_one_letter_code
_entity_poly.pdbx_strand_id
1 'polypeptide(L)'
;MIEGLLKRAVLLVAALFLLAGAPAVASSTFAPGSTCLAADPDNAGFAALARDRSLWSCNRGDWSWAPERAVMRFDLAGRDMTGIDMLTMRINGFERLTLTLEDMHGNRSSTTYGTEDLQLATYDWLMSARLPSVAGAPSVLWLEVDEPRDTDMLT
;
A
#
# COMPACT_ATOMS: atom_id res chain seq x y z
N MET A 1 -23.20 19.51 -55.13
CA MET A 1 -23.26 20.04 -53.75
C MET A 1 -23.10 18.96 -52.66
N ILE A 2 -22.70 17.72 -52.98
CA ILE A 2 -22.66 16.60 -52.00
C ILE A 2 -21.22 16.24 -51.59
N GLU A 3 -20.20 16.56 -52.40
CA GLU A 3 -18.80 16.20 -52.12
C GLU A 3 -18.10 17.03 -51.04
N GLY A 4 -18.64 18.20 -50.67
CA GLY A 4 -18.05 19.08 -49.66
C GLY A 4 -18.36 18.70 -48.21
N LEU A 5 -19.50 18.03 -47.98
CA LEU A 5 -19.95 17.62 -46.65
C LEU A 5 -19.25 16.33 -46.18
N LEU A 6 -18.92 15.43 -47.10
CA LEU A 6 -18.26 14.16 -46.77
C LEU A 6 -16.83 14.37 -46.24
N LYS A 7 -16.07 15.33 -46.81
CA LYS A 7 -14.69 15.63 -46.39
C LYS A 7 -14.62 16.29 -45.01
N ARG A 8 -15.65 17.03 -44.60
CA ARG A 8 -15.70 17.66 -43.25
C ARG A 8 -16.11 16.67 -42.16
N ALA A 9 -16.93 15.67 -42.48
CA ALA A 9 -17.31 14.62 -41.54
C ALA A 9 -16.13 13.69 -41.19
N VAL A 10 -15.26 13.38 -42.16
CA VAL A 10 -14.10 12.50 -41.94
C VAL A 10 -13.04 13.13 -41.02
N LEU A 11 -12.86 14.45 -41.08
CA LEU A 11 -11.88 15.17 -40.26
C LEU A 11 -12.29 15.26 -38.78
N LEU A 12 -13.58 15.22 -38.46
CA LEU A 12 -14.08 15.28 -37.08
C LEU A 12 -13.94 13.94 -36.35
N VAL A 13 -14.02 12.81 -37.07
CA VAL A 13 -13.87 11.47 -36.46
C VAL A 13 -12.41 11.18 -36.09
N ALA A 14 -11.43 11.67 -36.87
CA ALA A 14 -10.02 11.49 -36.56
C ALA A 14 -9.56 12.25 -35.29
N ALA A 15 -10.20 13.38 -34.97
CA ALA A 15 -9.88 14.16 -33.77
C ALA A 15 -10.43 13.53 -32.48
N LEU A 16 -11.54 12.77 -32.55
CA LEU A 16 -12.11 12.09 -31.37
C LEU A 16 -11.35 10.82 -30.95
N PHE A 17 -10.60 10.19 -31.86
CA PHE A 17 -9.79 9.02 -31.51
C PHE A 17 -8.46 9.36 -30.82
N LEU A 18 -8.03 10.63 -30.82
CA LEU A 18 -6.80 11.06 -30.13
C LEU A 18 -7.00 11.44 -28.65
N LEU A 19 -8.24 11.48 -28.17
CA LEU A 19 -8.58 11.83 -26.77
C LEU A 19 -8.87 10.61 -25.88
N ALA A 20 -8.92 9.40 -26.44
CA ALA A 20 -9.19 8.18 -25.70
C ALA A 20 -7.89 7.37 -25.50
N GLY A 21 -7.21 7.60 -24.37
CA GLY A 21 -6.21 6.65 -23.87
C GLY A 21 -4.79 7.17 -23.78
N ALA A 22 -4.57 8.35 -23.19
CA ALA A 22 -3.27 8.56 -22.55
C ALA A 22 -3.13 7.48 -21.47
N PRO A 23 -2.13 6.57 -21.55
CA PRO A 23 -1.91 5.61 -20.48
C PRO A 23 -1.67 6.42 -19.21
N ALA A 24 -2.39 6.08 -18.15
CA ALA A 24 -2.11 6.63 -16.83
C ALA A 24 -0.65 6.30 -16.52
N VAL A 25 0.22 7.29 -16.64
CA VAL A 25 1.62 7.17 -16.25
C VAL A 25 1.57 6.86 -14.76
N ALA A 26 1.87 5.61 -14.40
CA ALA A 26 2.04 5.21 -13.02
C ALA A 26 3.09 6.15 -12.43
N SER A 27 2.64 7.11 -11.61
CA SER A 27 3.52 8.11 -11.00
C SER A 27 4.63 7.37 -10.28
N SER A 28 5.90 7.66 -10.55
CA SER A 28 7.04 6.86 -10.04
C SER A 28 7.26 7.02 -8.52
N THR A 29 6.57 7.96 -7.88
CA THR A 29 6.79 8.35 -6.48
C THR A 29 5.50 8.30 -5.66
N PHE A 30 5.53 7.72 -4.45
CA PHE A 30 4.34 7.56 -3.61
C PHE A 30 3.88 8.95 -3.21
N ALA A 31 2.57 9.20 -3.23
CA ALA A 31 2.07 10.49 -2.79
C ALA A 31 2.42 10.68 -1.30
N PRO A 32 2.87 11.87 -0.86
CA PRO A 32 3.11 12.12 0.55
C PRO A 32 1.86 11.80 1.38
N GLY A 33 2.05 11.14 2.52
CA GLY A 33 0.98 10.70 3.40
C GLY A 33 0.14 9.52 2.87
N SER A 34 0.47 8.93 1.72
CA SER A 34 -0.27 7.80 1.18
C SER A 34 -0.19 6.54 2.03
N THR A 35 -1.27 5.77 2.00
CA THR A 35 -1.30 4.37 2.43
C THR A 35 -1.56 3.53 1.19
N CYS A 36 -0.75 2.50 0.96
CA CYS A 36 -0.85 1.68 -0.24
C CYS A 36 -0.72 0.20 0.12
N LEU A 37 -1.42 -0.66 -0.60
CA LEU A 37 -1.37 -2.10 -0.43
C LEU A 37 -0.86 -2.75 -1.72
N ALA A 38 0.02 -3.74 -1.56
CA ALA A 38 0.42 -4.67 -2.59
C ALA A 38 0.04 -6.08 -2.17
N ALA A 39 -0.59 -6.79 -3.10
CA ALA A 39 -0.79 -8.23 -3.04
C ALA A 39 0.49 -8.93 -3.50
N ASP A 40 0.99 -9.91 -2.75
CA ASP A 40 2.16 -10.72 -3.13
C ASP A 40 1.75 -12.20 -3.28
N PRO A 41 1.00 -12.55 -4.32
CA PRO A 41 0.50 -13.92 -4.50
C PRO A 41 1.62 -14.95 -4.70
N ASP A 42 2.80 -14.52 -5.15
CA ASP A 42 3.93 -15.40 -5.44
C ASP A 42 4.93 -15.51 -4.28
N ASN A 43 4.64 -14.88 -3.12
CA ASN A 43 5.56 -14.77 -1.98
C ASN A 43 6.96 -14.27 -2.39
N ALA A 44 7.03 -13.38 -3.40
CA ALA A 44 8.28 -12.83 -3.91
C ALA A 44 9.05 -12.04 -2.83
N GLY A 45 8.34 -11.63 -1.77
CA GLY A 45 8.87 -10.99 -0.58
C GLY A 45 9.06 -9.49 -0.75
N PHE A 46 9.23 -8.81 0.38
CA PHE A 46 9.35 -7.35 0.48
C PHE A 46 10.27 -6.70 -0.56
N ALA A 47 11.47 -7.27 -0.78
CA ALA A 47 12.46 -6.71 -1.68
C ALA A 47 12.00 -6.70 -3.15
N ALA A 48 11.13 -7.63 -3.56
CA ALA A 48 10.54 -7.63 -4.89
C ALA A 48 9.47 -6.53 -5.00
N LEU A 49 8.53 -6.48 -4.07
CA LEU A 49 7.44 -5.50 -4.05
C LEU A 49 7.96 -4.05 -3.93
N ALA A 50 9.00 -3.82 -3.14
CA ALA A 50 9.59 -2.49 -2.98
C ALA A 50 10.20 -1.94 -4.29
N ARG A 51 10.52 -2.80 -5.27
CA ARG A 51 11.11 -2.40 -6.55
C ARG A 51 10.07 -2.22 -7.66
N ASP A 52 8.94 -2.90 -7.57
CA ASP A 52 7.89 -2.81 -8.58
C ASP A 52 6.65 -2.09 -8.05
N ARG A 53 6.54 -0.83 -8.45
CA ARG A 53 5.44 0.04 -8.04
C ARG A 53 4.11 -0.35 -8.69
N SER A 54 4.11 -1.04 -9.83
CA SER A 54 2.88 -1.41 -10.53
C SER A 54 2.02 -2.40 -9.72
N LEU A 55 2.63 -3.05 -8.71
CA LEU A 55 1.98 -3.98 -7.78
C LEU A 55 1.25 -3.27 -6.63
N TRP A 56 1.38 -1.95 -6.50
CA TRP A 56 0.82 -1.18 -5.39
C TRP A 56 -0.45 -0.42 -5.79
N SER A 57 -1.50 -0.58 -5.00
CA SER A 57 -2.67 0.30 -5.03
C SER A 57 -2.71 1.20 -3.80
N CYS A 58 -2.79 2.50 -4.01
CA CYS A 58 -3.03 3.48 -2.93
C CYS A 58 -4.50 3.87 -2.79
N ASN A 59 -5.38 3.28 -3.62
CA ASN A 59 -6.81 3.49 -3.53
C ASN A 59 -7.43 2.35 -2.72
N ARG A 60 -8.01 2.67 -1.55
CA ARG A 60 -8.59 1.68 -0.63
C ARG A 60 -9.66 0.81 -1.28
N GLY A 61 -10.38 1.32 -2.28
CA GLY A 61 -11.38 0.55 -3.03
C GLY A 61 -10.83 -0.60 -3.88
N ASP A 62 -9.53 -0.58 -4.19
CA ASP A 62 -8.87 -1.58 -5.03
C ASP A 62 -8.01 -2.56 -4.20
N TRP A 63 -8.06 -2.47 -2.87
CA TRP A 63 -7.26 -3.31 -1.99
C TRP A 63 -7.82 -4.74 -1.92
N SER A 64 -6.93 -5.72 -2.07
CA SER A 64 -7.24 -7.13 -1.88
C SER A 64 -6.27 -7.75 -0.89
N TRP A 65 -6.81 -8.19 0.25
CA TRP A 65 -6.10 -8.97 1.26
C TRP A 65 -6.21 -10.48 1.01
N ALA A 66 -6.85 -10.91 -0.07
CA ALA A 66 -7.03 -12.34 -0.39
C ALA A 66 -5.76 -13.18 -0.69
N PRO A 67 -4.60 -12.63 -1.11
CA PRO A 67 -3.42 -13.44 -1.38
C PRO A 67 -2.78 -14.03 -0.11
N GLU A 68 -1.92 -15.03 -0.30
CA GLU A 68 -1.11 -15.65 0.77
C GLU A 68 -0.24 -14.64 1.53
N ARG A 69 0.11 -13.52 0.88
CA ARG A 69 0.80 -12.40 1.52
C ARG A 69 0.24 -11.07 1.05
N ALA A 70 0.03 -10.17 2.00
CA ALA A 70 -0.31 -8.78 1.73
C ALA A 70 0.71 -7.86 2.39
N VAL A 71 1.10 -6.80 1.68
CA VAL A 71 2.03 -5.80 2.21
C VAL A 71 1.40 -4.43 2.13
N MET A 72 1.33 -3.74 3.26
CA MET A 72 0.93 -2.35 3.32
C MET A 72 2.13 -1.43 3.55
N ARG A 73 2.09 -0.28 2.90
CA ARG A 73 3.03 0.84 3.06
C ARG A 73 2.28 2.03 3.62
N PHE A 74 2.79 2.61 4.69
CA PHE A 74 2.35 3.89 5.24
C PHE A 74 3.44 4.93 5.03
N ASP A 75 3.11 6.03 4.36
CA ASP A 75 3.98 7.18 4.27
C ASP A 75 3.91 8.00 5.56
N LEU A 76 5.03 8.02 6.29
CA LEU A 76 5.18 8.72 7.57
C LEU A 76 5.96 10.03 7.43
N ALA A 77 6.48 10.33 6.23
CA ALA A 77 7.27 11.53 5.99
C ALA A 77 6.51 12.80 6.41
N GLY A 78 7.13 13.57 7.31
CA GLY A 78 6.54 14.80 7.84
C GLY A 78 5.41 14.61 8.87
N ARG A 79 5.10 13.38 9.29
CA ARG A 79 4.18 13.11 10.40
C ARG A 79 4.91 13.22 11.74
N ASP A 80 4.21 13.73 12.76
CA ASP A 80 4.70 13.70 14.13
C ASP A 80 4.53 12.29 14.71
N MET A 81 5.65 11.61 14.96
CA MET A 81 5.71 10.27 15.55
C MET A 81 6.12 10.30 17.02
N THR A 82 6.15 11.49 17.65
CA THR A 82 6.57 11.63 19.05
C THR A 82 5.65 10.84 19.97
N GLY A 83 6.22 9.89 20.70
CA GLY A 83 5.48 9.04 21.64
C GLY A 83 4.62 7.94 21.00
N ILE A 84 4.72 7.75 19.68
CA ILE A 84 4.05 6.64 18.97
C ILE A 84 5.03 5.47 18.86
N ASP A 85 4.85 4.46 19.70
CA ASP A 85 5.65 3.22 19.71
C ASP A 85 4.81 1.95 19.49
N MET A 86 3.51 2.10 19.26
CA MET A 86 2.58 1.01 19.01
C MET A 86 1.80 1.25 17.71
N LEU A 87 1.66 0.19 16.92
CA LEU A 87 0.69 0.10 15.83
C LEU A 87 -0.56 -0.61 16.35
N THR A 88 -1.72 0.02 16.18
CA THR A 88 -3.01 -0.58 16.49
C THR A 88 -3.72 -0.95 15.19
N MET A 89 -4.28 -2.16 15.15
CA MET A 89 -5.03 -2.70 14.01
C MET A 89 -6.23 -3.50 14.50
N ARG A 90 -7.18 -3.80 13.62
CA ARG A 90 -8.26 -4.76 13.97
C ARG A 90 -7.66 -6.14 14.22
N ILE A 91 -8.27 -6.93 15.10
CA ILE A 91 -7.96 -8.35 15.25
C ILE A 91 -8.34 -9.05 13.96
N ASN A 92 -7.36 -9.72 13.37
CA ASN A 92 -7.49 -10.54 12.18
C ASN A 92 -6.61 -11.77 12.38
N GLY A 93 -7.04 -12.92 11.86
CA GLY A 93 -6.15 -14.08 11.82
C GLY A 93 -5.01 -13.86 10.82
N PHE A 94 -3.78 -14.19 11.21
CA PHE A 94 -2.62 -14.24 10.32
C PHE A 94 -1.64 -15.32 10.84
N GLU A 95 -0.77 -15.84 9.99
CA GLU A 95 0.32 -16.72 10.44
C GLU A 95 1.47 -15.88 11.02
N ARG A 96 1.89 -14.86 10.28
CA ARG A 96 3.00 -13.98 10.65
C ARG A 96 2.73 -12.52 10.30
N LEU A 97 3.14 -11.63 11.20
CA LEU A 97 3.11 -10.19 11.01
C LEU A 97 4.53 -9.64 11.09
N THR A 98 5.03 -8.98 10.06
CA THR A 98 6.33 -8.31 10.09
C THR A 98 6.15 -6.80 9.92
N LEU A 99 6.64 -6.04 10.89
CA LEU A 99 6.72 -4.60 10.85
C LEU A 99 8.12 -4.19 10.47
N THR A 100 8.28 -3.37 9.44
CA THR A 100 9.55 -2.76 9.07
C THR A 100 9.41 -1.25 9.07
N LEU A 101 10.18 -0.56 9.93
CA LEU A 101 10.24 0.89 9.95
C LEU A 101 11.50 1.35 9.23
N GLU A 102 11.35 2.35 8.36
CA GLU A 102 12.42 2.97 7.59
C GLU A 102 12.53 4.45 7.97
N ASP A 103 13.75 4.97 8.10
CA ASP A 103 14.00 6.40 8.31
C ASP A 103 14.25 7.17 6.99
N MET A 104 14.44 8.49 7.06
CA MET A 104 14.70 9.32 5.88
C MET A 104 16.03 9.01 5.14
N HIS A 105 16.93 8.24 5.75
CA HIS A 105 18.21 7.85 5.18
C HIS A 105 18.18 6.43 4.62
N GLY A 106 17.02 5.75 4.68
CA GLY A 106 16.84 4.38 4.23
C GLY A 106 17.34 3.33 5.24
N ASN A 107 17.68 3.72 6.48
CA ASN A 107 17.97 2.74 7.52
C ASN A 107 16.68 2.04 7.91
N ARG A 108 16.73 0.73 8.08
CA ARG A 108 15.56 -0.10 8.38
C ARG A 108 15.75 -0.88 9.67
N SER A 109 14.65 -1.09 10.37
CA SER A 109 14.54 -1.96 11.52
C SER A 109 13.24 -2.74 11.44
N SER A 110 13.29 -4.04 11.73
CA SER A 110 12.15 -4.93 11.57
C SER A 110 11.87 -5.71 12.85
N THR A 111 10.61 -6.01 13.11
CA THR A 111 10.18 -6.95 14.15
C THR A 111 9.07 -7.82 13.63
N THR A 112 9.11 -9.11 13.99
CA THR A 112 8.13 -10.11 13.55
C THR A 112 7.34 -10.59 14.76
N TYR A 113 6.05 -10.82 14.56
CA TYR A 113 5.08 -11.24 15.56
C TYR A 113 4.32 -12.47 15.06
N GLY A 114 4.12 -13.44 15.95
CA GLY A 114 3.02 -14.39 15.89
C GLY A 114 1.74 -13.78 16.46
N THR A 115 0.62 -14.52 16.36
CA THR A 115 -0.66 -14.06 16.93
C THR A 115 -0.58 -13.94 18.46
N GLU A 116 0.15 -14.83 19.10
CA GLU A 116 0.36 -14.90 20.55
C GLU A 116 1.22 -13.75 21.11
N ASP A 117 1.99 -13.07 20.26
CA ASP A 117 2.86 -11.97 20.67
C ASP A 117 2.13 -10.62 20.73
N LEU A 118 0.90 -10.56 20.21
CA LEU A 118 0.14 -9.32 20.12
C LEU A 118 -0.71 -9.05 21.36
N GLN A 119 -0.78 -7.77 21.75
CA GLN A 119 -1.65 -7.34 22.84
C GLN A 119 -3.07 -7.17 22.31
N LEU A 120 -3.98 -8.04 22.75
CA LEU A 120 -5.40 -7.94 22.44
C LEU A 120 -6.07 -6.88 23.33
N ALA A 121 -6.77 -5.93 22.73
CA ALA A 121 -7.61 -4.98 23.44
C ALA A 121 -8.89 -5.68 23.90
N THR A 122 -9.20 -5.58 25.19
CA THR A 122 -10.31 -6.30 25.83
C THR A 122 -11.70 -5.94 25.29
N TYR A 123 -11.87 -4.76 24.66
CA TYR A 123 -13.22 -4.22 24.37
C TYR A 123 -13.50 -3.82 22.92
N ASP A 124 -12.49 -3.72 22.03
CA ASP A 124 -12.68 -3.10 20.70
C ASP A 124 -12.26 -3.96 19.51
N TRP A 125 -12.00 -5.25 19.71
CA TRP A 125 -11.46 -6.13 18.66
C TRP A 125 -10.21 -5.53 17.98
N LEU A 126 -9.35 -4.90 18.78
CA LEU A 126 -8.09 -4.34 18.33
C LEU A 126 -6.93 -5.20 18.85
N MET A 127 -5.87 -5.26 18.07
CA MET A 127 -4.58 -5.78 18.49
C MET A 127 -3.52 -4.71 18.32
N SER A 128 -2.53 -4.72 19.22
CA SER A 128 -1.44 -3.77 19.20
C SER A 128 -0.10 -4.48 19.13
N ALA A 129 0.74 -4.01 18.20
CA ALA A 129 2.10 -4.47 17.99
C ALA A 129 3.07 -3.31 18.27
N ARG A 130 4.21 -3.60 18.90
CA ARG A 130 5.23 -2.57 19.11
C ARG A 130 5.91 -2.23 17.78
N LEU A 131 6.16 -0.96 17.52
CA LEU A 131 6.93 -0.54 16.35
C LEU A 131 8.42 -0.82 16.60
N PRO A 132 9.16 -1.33 15.60
CA PRO A 132 10.62 -1.35 15.66
C PRO A 132 11.15 0.10 15.71
N SER A 133 12.30 0.31 16.34
CA SER A 133 12.92 1.64 16.42
C SER A 133 13.97 1.85 15.33
N VAL A 134 14.06 3.08 14.84
CA VAL A 134 15.12 3.56 13.94
C VAL A 134 15.80 4.77 14.58
N ALA A 135 17.06 5.03 14.23
CA ALA A 135 17.82 6.14 14.80
C ALA A 135 17.39 7.51 14.25
N GLY A 136 16.95 7.56 12.99
CA GLY A 136 16.50 8.78 12.32
C GLY A 136 14.99 9.02 12.45
N ALA A 137 14.52 10.11 11.84
CA ALA A 137 13.09 10.39 11.72
C ALA A 137 12.42 9.33 10.83
N PRO A 138 11.36 8.64 11.30
CA PRO A 138 10.65 7.66 10.49
C PRO A 138 10.06 8.27 9.23
N SER A 139 10.19 7.56 8.11
CA SER A 139 9.73 7.99 6.79
C SER A 139 8.68 7.04 6.21
N VAL A 140 8.81 5.74 6.47
CA VAL A 140 7.91 4.71 5.96
C VAL A 140 7.75 3.60 6.98
N LEU A 141 6.51 3.14 7.19
CA LEU A 141 6.22 1.88 7.85
C LEU A 141 5.71 0.88 6.82
N TRP A 142 6.27 -0.32 6.84
CA TRP A 142 5.81 -1.46 6.07
C TRP A 142 5.21 -2.50 7.02
N LEU A 143 4.05 -3.03 6.63
CA LEU A 143 3.30 -4.04 7.35
C LEU A 143 3.13 -5.23 6.41
N GLU A 144 3.87 -6.30 6.66
CA GLU A 144 3.76 -7.55 5.93
C GLU A 144 2.89 -8.52 6.73
N VAL A 145 1.89 -9.09 6.08
CA VAL A 145 0.95 -10.04 6.68
C VAL A 145 0.96 -11.31 5.85
N ASP A 146 1.37 -12.42 6.48
CA ASP A 146 1.33 -13.77 5.92
C ASP A 146 0.01 -14.45 6.32
N GLU A 147 -0.63 -15.11 5.36
CA GLU A 147 -1.92 -15.80 5.47
C GLU A 147 -3.02 -14.99 6.18
N PRO A 148 -3.34 -13.76 5.70
CA PRO A 148 -4.46 -13.00 6.25
C PRO A 148 -5.77 -13.79 6.11
N ARG A 149 -6.45 -14.02 7.24
CA ARG A 149 -7.70 -14.80 7.28
C ARG A 149 -8.97 -13.95 7.10
N ASP A 150 -8.83 -12.65 7.25
CA ASP A 150 -9.91 -11.67 7.18
C ASP A 150 -9.54 -10.53 6.23
N THR A 151 -10.53 -9.91 5.59
CA THR A 151 -10.33 -8.91 4.54
C THR A 151 -10.31 -7.46 5.04
N ASP A 152 -10.49 -7.22 6.33
CA ASP A 152 -10.64 -5.88 6.92
C ASP A 152 -9.63 -5.63 8.05
N MET A 153 -8.38 -5.33 7.66
CA MET A 153 -7.28 -5.29 8.63
C MET A 153 -7.10 -3.97 9.39
N LEU A 154 -7.51 -2.85 8.81
CA LEU A 154 -7.23 -1.52 9.34
C LEU A 154 -8.48 -0.68 9.35
N THR A 155 -8.84 -0.17 10.52
CA THR A 155 -9.86 0.87 10.67
C THR A 155 -9.32 2.20 10.18
#